data_AF-A0A1G6QMK6-F1
#
_entry.id   AF-A0A1G6QMK6-F1
#
_cell.length_a   1.000
_cell.length_b   1.000
_cell.length_c   1.000
_cell.angle_alpha   90.00
_cell.angle_beta   90.00
_cell.angle_gamma   90.00
#
_symmetry.space_group_name_H-M   'P 1'
#
loop_
_entity.id
_entity.type
_entity.pdbx_description
1 polymer ?
#
loop_
_entity_poly.entity_id
_entity_poly.type
_entity_poly.pdbx_seq_one_letter_code
_entity_poly.pdbx_strand_id
1 'polypeptide(L)'
;MARCVRHTNLTFSSLDLVGEAFLGGDMSELCDPKRAQKTLDRIKAAMPSDVQQALLPTAQAAVDALPTIADGFFIQKQRASGAVDLVKANGDLEKLEPNKAITTLMRARRNATHGFGGSATGDREHRGSRVLAHHDGSLPIEVAYLPYLYLLGVLTDPANMARRIQNGCRNVNKAP
;
A
#
# COMPACT_ATOMS: atom_id res chain seq x y z
N MET A 1 -17.81 15.91 -13.77
CA MET A 1 -16.54 16.43 -13.20
C MET A 1 -15.56 15.28 -13.10
N ALA A 2 -14.63 15.15 -14.06
CA ALA A 2 -13.57 14.14 -14.04
C ALA A 2 -12.31 14.75 -13.41
N ARG A 3 -12.09 14.53 -12.11
CA ARG A 3 -10.83 14.89 -11.45
C ARG A 3 -10.04 13.61 -11.16
N CYS A 4 -8.75 13.67 -11.49
CA CYS A 4 -7.69 12.86 -10.88
C CYS A 4 -7.61 11.36 -11.23
N VAL A 5 -7.21 11.02 -12.46
CA VAL A 5 -6.68 9.67 -12.80
C VAL A 5 -5.15 9.69 -13.01
N ARG A 6 -4.54 10.87 -13.19
CA ARG A 6 -3.11 10.97 -13.54
C ARG A 6 -2.13 10.85 -12.37
N HIS A 7 -2.55 11.14 -11.14
CA HIS A 7 -1.64 11.11 -9.98
C HIS A 7 -1.40 9.68 -9.46
N THR A 8 -2.34 8.76 -9.65
CA THR A 8 -2.28 7.40 -9.08
C THR A 8 -1.27 6.47 -9.74
N ASN A 9 -0.99 6.62 -11.04
CA ASN A 9 -0.02 5.75 -11.72
C ASN A 9 1.41 5.94 -11.21
N LEU A 10 1.81 7.20 -10.98
CA LEU A 10 3.16 7.48 -10.48
C LEU A 10 3.34 6.93 -9.06
N THR A 11 2.31 7.00 -8.20
CA THR A 11 2.36 6.44 -6.85
C THR A 11 2.68 4.96 -6.87
N PHE A 12 1.99 4.16 -7.69
CA PHE A 12 2.23 2.72 -7.76
C PHE A 12 3.61 2.39 -8.30
N SER A 13 4.05 3.04 -9.38
CA SER A 13 5.41 2.84 -9.91
C SER A 13 6.50 3.24 -8.91
N SER A 14 6.29 4.32 -8.14
CA SER A 14 7.23 4.73 -7.10
C SER A 14 7.25 3.76 -5.91
N LEU A 15 6.10 3.21 -5.51
CA LEU A 15 6.04 2.18 -4.47
C LEU A 15 6.68 0.87 -4.92
N ASP A 16 6.44 0.44 -6.17
CA ASP A 16 7.11 -0.73 -6.76
C ASP A 16 8.63 -0.53 -6.74
N LEU A 17 9.11 0.63 -7.23
CA LEU A 17 10.53 0.97 -7.21
C LEU A 17 11.12 0.91 -5.80
N VAL A 18 10.49 1.57 -4.82
CA VAL A 18 11.03 1.61 -3.46
C VAL A 18 10.93 0.26 -2.76
N GLY A 19 9.82 -0.45 -2.98
CA GLY A 19 9.55 -1.79 -2.49
C GLY A 19 10.58 -2.80 -2.96
N GLU A 20 10.82 -2.87 -4.27
CA GLU A 20 11.72 -3.84 -4.89
C GLU A 20 13.18 -3.45 -4.69
N ALA A 21 13.55 -2.21 -5.03
CA ALA A 21 14.96 -1.80 -5.08
C ALA A 21 15.58 -1.58 -3.69
N PHE A 22 14.81 -1.06 -2.72
CA PHE A 22 15.37 -0.68 -1.42
C PHE A 22 14.83 -1.52 -0.26
N LEU A 23 13.55 -1.92 -0.32
CA LEU A 23 12.86 -2.55 0.79
C LEU A 23 12.58 -4.05 0.62
N GLY A 24 13.03 -4.67 -0.48
CA GLY A 24 12.86 -6.08 -0.82
C GLY A 24 11.51 -6.67 -0.41
N GLY A 25 10.41 -5.99 -0.76
CA GLY A 25 9.04 -6.37 -0.43
C GLY A 25 8.04 -5.90 -1.48
N ASP A 26 6.82 -6.44 -1.40
CA ASP A 26 5.74 -6.13 -2.36
C ASP A 26 5.05 -4.80 -2.03
N MET A 27 4.68 -4.03 -3.07
CA MET A 27 4.01 -2.74 -2.93
C MET A 27 2.76 -2.80 -2.05
N SER A 28 2.02 -3.91 -2.09
CA SER A 28 0.79 -4.05 -1.32
C SER A 28 1.06 -4.09 0.18
N GLU A 29 2.24 -4.57 0.60
CA GLU A 29 2.65 -4.51 1.99
C GLU A 29 2.94 -3.07 2.41
N LEU A 30 3.49 -2.25 1.50
CA LEU A 30 3.71 -0.82 1.73
C LEU A 30 2.40 -0.03 1.84
N CYS A 31 1.29 -0.59 1.35
CA CYS A 31 -0.04 -0.01 1.52
C CYS A 31 -0.75 -0.50 2.80
N ASP A 32 -0.09 -1.25 3.68
CA ASP A 32 -0.67 -1.65 4.96
C ASP A 32 -0.59 -0.49 5.98
N PRO A 33 -1.72 -0.04 6.55
CA PRO A 33 -1.73 1.07 7.51
C PRO A 33 -0.84 0.86 8.74
N LYS A 34 -0.77 -0.36 9.28
CA LYS A 34 0.07 -0.66 10.45
C LYS A 34 1.55 -0.58 10.07
N ARG A 35 1.94 -1.07 8.89
CA ARG A 35 3.33 -0.96 8.41
C ARG A 35 3.72 0.49 8.14
N ALA A 36 2.84 1.28 7.52
CA ALA A 36 3.08 2.69 7.26
C ALA A 36 3.28 3.47 8.57
N GLN A 37 2.39 3.28 9.55
CA GLN A 37 2.52 3.89 10.88
C GLN A 37 3.84 3.50 11.57
N LYS A 38 4.15 2.19 11.62
CA LYS A 38 5.41 1.71 12.22
C LYS A 38 6.65 2.31 11.55
N THR A 39 6.58 2.52 10.24
CA THR A 39 7.67 3.13 9.47
C THR A 39 7.85 4.60 9.85
N LEU A 40 6.75 5.34 9.92
CA LEU A 40 6.74 6.74 10.36
C LEU A 40 7.27 6.90 11.78
N ASP A 41 6.84 6.06 12.72
CA ASP A 41 7.30 6.09 14.12
C ASP A 41 8.81 5.86 14.20
N ARG A 42 9.34 4.94 13.39
CA ARG A 42 10.78 4.70 13.30
C ARG A 42 11.54 5.91 12.75
N ILE A 43 11.02 6.56 11.71
CA ILE A 43 11.63 7.77 11.11
C ILE A 43 11.64 8.90 12.15
N LYS A 44 10.52 9.12 12.85
CA LYS A 44 10.41 10.08 13.96
C LYS A 44 11.45 9.86 15.05
N ALA A 45 11.66 8.59 15.44
CA ALA A 45 12.64 8.26 16.47
C ALA A 45 14.10 8.50 16.03
N ALA A 46 14.40 8.42 14.74
CA ALA A 46 15.76 8.54 14.20
C ALA A 46 16.13 9.97 13.75
N MET A 47 15.15 10.84 13.54
CA MET A 47 15.33 12.15 12.93
C MET A 47 15.40 13.28 13.98
N PRO A 48 16.33 14.25 13.88
CA PRO A 48 16.34 15.45 14.72
C PRO A 48 15.04 16.27 14.61
N SER A 49 14.60 16.91 15.70
CA SER A 49 13.28 17.55 15.78
C SER A 49 13.08 18.73 14.82
N ASP A 50 14.13 19.48 14.52
CA ASP A 50 14.16 20.55 13.52
C ASP A 50 13.95 20.00 12.11
N VAL A 51 14.60 18.88 11.76
CA VAL A 51 14.42 18.19 10.48
C VAL A 51 13.01 17.58 10.38
N GLN A 52 12.47 17.07 11.49
CA GLN A 52 11.11 16.52 11.53
C GLN A 52 10.05 17.54 11.11
N GLN A 53 10.17 18.79 11.58
CA GLN A 53 9.22 19.86 11.27
C GLN A 53 9.16 20.16 9.76
N ALA A 54 10.29 20.03 9.06
CA ALA A 54 10.36 20.27 7.63
C ALA A 54 9.91 19.07 6.79
N LEU A 55 10.31 17.84 7.16
CA LEU A 55 10.15 16.66 6.30
C LEU A 55 8.93 15.79 6.63
N LEU A 56 8.49 15.72 7.88
CA LEU A 56 7.44 14.78 8.26
C LEU A 56 5.99 15.16 7.93
N PRO A 57 5.58 16.44 7.79
CA PRO A 57 4.16 16.76 7.58
C PRO A 57 3.53 16.01 6.40
N THR A 58 4.23 15.92 5.28
CA THR A 58 3.75 15.23 4.06
C THR A 58 3.69 13.71 4.25
N ALA A 59 4.68 13.12 4.92
CA ALA A 59 4.70 11.68 5.21
C ALA A 59 3.60 11.30 6.22
N GLN A 60 3.37 12.15 7.22
CA GLN A 60 2.30 12.00 8.20
C GLN A 60 0.93 12.02 7.52
N ALA A 61 0.68 13.00 6.64
CA ALA A 61 -0.58 13.10 5.90
C ALA A 61 -0.89 11.82 5.09
N ALA A 62 0.13 11.20 4.47
CA ALA A 62 -0.05 9.93 3.77
C ALA A 62 -0.46 8.78 4.70
N VAL A 63 0.17 8.70 5.87
CA VAL A 63 -0.13 7.66 6.88
C VAL A 63 -1.53 7.86 7.44
N ASP A 64 -1.92 9.09 7.76
CA ASP A 64 -3.23 9.43 8.32
C ASP A 64 -4.36 9.18 7.32
N ALA A 65 -4.11 9.39 6.03
CA ALA A 65 -5.08 9.17 4.96
C ALA A 65 -5.24 7.69 4.59
N LEU A 66 -4.26 6.83 4.86
CA LEU A 66 -4.28 5.44 4.42
C LEU A 66 -5.44 4.62 5.02
N PRO A 67 -5.77 4.73 6.33
CA PRO A 67 -6.96 4.10 6.91
C PRO A 67 -8.28 4.58 6.31
N THR A 68 -8.38 5.84 5.88
CA THR A 68 -9.64 6.43 5.39
C THR A 68 -10.05 5.86 4.04
N ILE A 69 -9.17 5.13 3.35
CA ILE A 69 -9.53 4.33 2.18
C ILE A 69 -10.65 3.34 2.53
N ALA A 70 -10.67 2.81 3.76
CA ALA A 70 -11.72 1.87 4.15
C ALA A 70 -13.14 2.49 4.08
N ASP A 71 -13.26 3.81 4.18
CA ASP A 71 -14.56 4.50 4.15
C ASP A 71 -15.27 4.39 2.80
N GLY A 72 -14.53 4.07 1.73
CA GLY A 72 -15.08 3.84 0.38
C GLY A 72 -15.75 2.47 0.22
N PHE A 73 -15.64 1.56 1.20
CA PHE A 73 -16.38 0.29 1.21
C PHE A 73 -17.82 0.52 1.69
N PHE A 74 -18.75 0.64 0.74
CA PHE A 74 -20.12 1.06 1.01
C PHE A 74 -20.94 0.06 1.86
N ILE A 75 -20.68 -1.26 1.76
CA ILE A 75 -21.39 -2.27 2.58
C ILE A 75 -20.95 -2.21 4.05
N GLN A 76 -19.65 -2.00 4.30
CA GLN A 76 -19.12 -1.82 5.65
C GLN A 76 -19.81 -0.63 6.34
N LYS A 77 -19.90 0.49 5.64
CA LYS A 77 -20.52 1.73 6.14
C LYS A 77 -21.99 1.54 6.50
N GLN A 78 -22.72 0.73 5.74
CA GLN A 78 -24.14 0.45 6.01
C GLN A 78 -24.37 -0.47 7.21
N ARG A 79 -23.43 -1.37 7.53
CA ARG A 79 -23.60 -2.38 8.58
C ARG A 79 -22.89 -2.07 9.90
N ALA A 80 -22.04 -1.05 9.94
CA ALA A 80 -21.25 -0.65 11.13
C ALA A 80 -20.49 -1.82 11.79
N SER A 81 -20.13 -2.85 11.03
CA SER A 81 -19.63 -4.13 11.53
C SER A 81 -18.13 -4.13 11.90
N GLY A 82 -17.42 -3.03 11.62
CA GLY A 82 -15.97 -2.94 11.77
C GLY A 82 -15.15 -3.75 10.75
N ALA A 83 -15.81 -4.49 9.86
CA ALA A 83 -15.19 -5.33 8.82
C ALA A 83 -15.75 -5.01 7.43
N VAL A 84 -14.97 -5.28 6.40
CA VAL A 84 -15.39 -5.16 5.00
C VAL A 84 -16.05 -6.46 4.57
N ASP A 85 -17.37 -6.41 4.40
CA ASP A 85 -18.15 -7.53 3.87
C ASP A 85 -18.05 -7.57 2.34
N LEU A 86 -17.53 -8.66 1.78
CA LEU A 86 -17.52 -8.94 0.35
C LEU A 86 -18.55 -10.02 0.03
N VAL A 87 -19.28 -9.86 -1.07
CA VAL A 87 -20.21 -10.88 -1.56
C VAL A 87 -19.45 -11.80 -2.52
N LYS A 88 -19.37 -13.09 -2.20
CA LYS A 88 -18.79 -14.12 -3.06
C LYS A 88 -19.74 -14.46 -4.22
N ALA A 89 -19.22 -15.13 -5.25
CA ALA A 89 -20.00 -15.51 -6.43
C ALA A 89 -21.18 -16.46 -6.11
N ASN A 90 -21.07 -17.25 -5.04
CA ASN A 90 -22.13 -18.13 -4.54
C ASN A 90 -23.13 -17.43 -3.60
N GLY A 91 -23.01 -16.11 -3.39
CA GLY A 91 -23.86 -15.34 -2.49
C GLY A 91 -23.39 -15.28 -1.03
N ASP A 92 -22.38 -16.06 -0.65
CA ASP A 92 -21.84 -16.04 0.72
C ASP A 92 -21.12 -14.72 1.03
N LEU A 93 -21.13 -14.34 2.32
CA LEU A 93 -20.37 -13.20 2.81
C LEU A 93 -18.96 -13.62 3.25
N GLU A 94 -17.96 -12.91 2.74
CA GLU A 94 -16.59 -12.95 3.23
C GLU A 94 -16.30 -11.67 4.03
N LYS A 95 -15.87 -11.81 5.28
CA LYS A 95 -15.46 -10.68 6.10
C LYS A 95 -13.95 -10.47 5.99
N LEU A 96 -13.53 -9.27 5.61
CA LEU A 96 -12.14 -8.86 5.61
C LEU A 96 -11.89 -7.79 6.67
N GLU A 97 -10.76 -7.92 7.36
CA GLU A 97 -10.23 -6.85 8.19
C GLU A 97 -9.95 -5.60 7.32
N PRO A 98 -10.23 -4.37 7.81
CA PRO A 98 -10.08 -3.14 7.02
C PRO A 98 -8.71 -2.99 6.36
N ASN A 99 -7.62 -3.23 7.11
CA ASN A 99 -6.26 -3.18 6.56
C ASN A 99 -6.06 -4.18 5.42
N LYS A 100 -6.66 -5.37 5.53
CA LYS A 100 -6.56 -6.39 4.48
C LYS A 100 -7.35 -5.99 3.25
N ALA A 101 -8.50 -5.35 3.43
CA ALA A 101 -9.28 -4.80 2.33
C ALA A 101 -8.54 -3.67 1.62
N ILE A 102 -7.92 -2.73 2.36
CA ILE A 102 -7.10 -1.64 1.81
C ILE A 102 -5.94 -2.20 0.98
N THR A 103 -5.13 -3.10 1.55
CA THR A 103 -3.99 -3.70 0.83
C THR A 103 -4.42 -4.49 -0.41
N THR A 104 -5.56 -5.18 -0.34
CA THR A 104 -6.13 -5.91 -1.50
C THR A 104 -6.63 -4.95 -2.57
N LEU A 105 -7.27 -3.84 -2.19
CA LEU A 105 -7.74 -2.81 -3.11
C LEU A 105 -6.57 -2.14 -3.84
N MET A 106 -5.54 -1.73 -3.09
CA MET A 106 -4.35 -1.06 -3.65
C MET A 106 -3.64 -1.96 -4.66
N ARG A 107 -3.50 -3.26 -4.33
CA ARG A 107 -3.00 -4.27 -5.27
C ARG A 107 -3.87 -4.37 -6.52
N ALA A 108 -5.19 -4.49 -6.34
CA ALA A 108 -6.13 -4.66 -7.44
C ALA A 108 -6.15 -3.44 -8.38
N ARG A 109 -6.06 -2.21 -7.84
CA ARG A 109 -5.96 -0.97 -8.64
C ARG A 109 -4.66 -0.93 -9.44
N ARG A 110 -3.52 -1.26 -8.83
CA ARG A 110 -2.24 -1.36 -9.56
C ARG A 110 -2.28 -2.44 -10.65
N ASN A 111 -2.89 -3.59 -10.38
CA ASN A 111 -2.99 -4.64 -11.40
C ASN A 111 -3.95 -4.27 -12.54
N ALA A 112 -5.02 -3.53 -12.25
CA ALA A 112 -5.93 -3.01 -13.27
C ALA A 112 -5.23 -2.06 -14.27
N THR A 113 -4.13 -1.40 -13.88
CA THR A 113 -3.35 -0.54 -14.78
C THR A 113 -2.40 -1.31 -15.70
N HIS A 114 -2.17 -2.59 -15.46
CA HIS A 114 -1.33 -3.46 -16.30
C HIS A 114 -2.13 -4.35 -17.28
N GLY A 115 -3.46 -4.22 -17.30
CA GLY A 115 -4.38 -5.07 -18.07
C GLY A 115 -4.66 -6.41 -17.36
N PHE A 116 -5.92 -6.87 -17.41
CA PHE A 116 -6.37 -8.13 -16.81
C PHE A 116 -5.90 -9.38 -17.58
N GLY A 117 -4.67 -9.37 -18.11
CA GLY A 117 -4.17 -10.32 -19.12
C GLY A 117 -3.63 -11.65 -18.60
N GLY A 118 -3.80 -11.97 -17.31
CA GLY A 118 -3.39 -13.26 -16.75
C GLY A 118 -4.57 -14.22 -16.69
N SER A 119 -4.50 -15.34 -17.41
CA SER A 119 -5.42 -16.47 -17.26
C SER A 119 -5.25 -17.14 -15.89
N ALA A 120 -5.77 -16.50 -14.84
CA ALA A 120 -5.68 -17.00 -13.47
C ALA A 120 -7.07 -17.44 -12.98
N THR A 121 -7.31 -18.74 -13.05
CA THR A 121 -8.53 -19.41 -12.60
C THR A 121 -8.51 -19.66 -11.07
N GLY A 122 -8.32 -18.61 -10.26
CA GLY A 122 -8.13 -18.74 -8.81
C GLY A 122 -8.92 -17.74 -7.97
N ASP A 123 -9.46 -18.19 -6.82
CA ASP A 123 -10.28 -17.38 -5.90
C ASP A 123 -9.58 -16.11 -5.38
N ARG A 124 -8.23 -16.09 -5.33
CA ARG A 124 -7.44 -14.94 -4.91
C ARG A 124 -7.55 -13.74 -5.86
N GLU A 125 -7.67 -13.98 -7.16
CA GLU A 125 -7.81 -12.91 -8.17
C GLU A 125 -9.26 -12.44 -8.26
N HIS A 126 -10.21 -13.37 -8.09
CA HIS A 126 -11.61 -13.02 -7.91
C HIS A 126 -11.81 -12.13 -6.68
N ARG A 127 -11.07 -12.34 -5.58
CA ARG A 127 -11.13 -11.45 -4.41
C ARG A 127 -10.75 -10.01 -4.75
N GLY A 128 -9.70 -9.78 -5.54
CA GLY A 128 -9.30 -8.42 -5.97
C GLY A 128 -10.40 -7.72 -6.78
N SER A 129 -11.01 -8.45 -7.71
CA SER A 129 -12.14 -7.94 -8.51
C SER A 129 -13.38 -7.64 -7.64
N ARG A 130 -13.69 -8.50 -6.67
CA ARG A 130 -14.77 -8.28 -5.70
C ARG A 130 -14.50 -7.03 -4.85
N VAL A 131 -13.28 -6.87 -4.35
CA VAL A 131 -12.88 -5.69 -3.58
C VAL A 131 -13.05 -4.41 -4.39
N LEU A 132 -12.66 -4.41 -5.67
CA LEU A 132 -12.88 -3.26 -6.56
C LEU A 132 -14.37 -2.98 -6.75
N ALA A 133 -15.20 -4.01 -6.98
CA ALA A 133 -16.64 -3.85 -7.17
C ALA A 133 -17.36 -3.35 -5.90
N HIS A 134 -16.80 -3.61 -4.71
CA HIS A 134 -17.35 -3.20 -3.42
C HIS A 134 -16.80 -1.87 -2.89
N HIS A 135 -15.99 -1.15 -3.67
CA HIS A 135 -15.44 0.16 -3.31
C HIS A 135 -15.87 1.24 -4.29
N ASP A 136 -16.07 2.47 -3.82
CA ASP A 136 -16.47 3.63 -4.64
C ASP A 136 -15.35 4.20 -5.55
N GLY A 137 -14.17 3.58 -5.57
CA GLY A 137 -13.00 4.01 -6.31
C GLY A 137 -12.30 5.30 -5.83
N SER A 138 -12.78 5.95 -4.76
CA SER A 138 -12.14 7.14 -4.20
C SER A 138 -10.81 6.79 -3.53
N LEU A 139 -9.80 7.66 -3.69
CA LEU A 139 -8.57 7.61 -2.91
C LEU A 139 -8.23 9.02 -2.43
N PRO A 140 -7.82 9.19 -1.16
CA PRO A 140 -7.25 10.45 -0.69
C PRO A 140 -6.02 10.82 -1.50
N ILE A 141 -5.84 12.12 -1.77
CA ILE A 141 -4.71 12.61 -2.57
C ILE A 141 -3.38 12.39 -1.83
N GLU A 142 -3.42 12.41 -0.50
CA GLU A 142 -2.28 12.27 0.40
C GLU A 142 -1.61 10.90 0.29
N VAL A 143 -2.36 9.87 -0.13
CA VAL A 143 -1.80 8.52 -0.41
C VAL A 143 -0.73 8.57 -1.49
N ALA A 144 -0.75 9.58 -2.36
CA ALA A 144 0.30 9.79 -3.35
C ALA A 144 1.68 10.05 -2.74
N TYR A 145 1.76 10.45 -1.47
CA TYR A 145 3.00 10.68 -0.74
C TYR A 145 3.49 9.46 0.05
N LEU A 146 2.80 8.32 -0.04
CA LEU A 146 3.25 7.08 0.58
C LEU A 146 4.66 6.62 0.11
N PRO A 147 5.07 6.75 -1.17
CA PRO A 147 6.45 6.52 -1.57
C PRO A 147 7.46 7.41 -0.85
N TYR A 148 7.09 8.66 -0.57
CA TYR A 148 7.96 9.61 0.13
C TYR A 148 8.23 9.18 1.57
N LEU A 149 7.22 8.66 2.29
CA LEU A 149 7.41 8.05 3.61
C LEU A 149 8.48 6.95 3.56
N TYR A 150 8.38 6.03 2.59
CA TYR A 150 9.30 4.91 2.50
C TYR A 150 10.69 5.33 2.05
N LEU A 151 10.80 6.35 1.19
CA LEU A 151 12.08 6.97 0.85
C LEU A 151 12.76 7.57 2.08
N LEU A 152 12.04 8.34 2.91
CA LEU A 152 12.56 8.83 4.19
C LEU A 152 13.03 7.67 5.07
N GLY A 153 12.25 6.58 5.11
CA GLY A 153 12.61 5.38 5.85
C GLY A 153 13.93 4.74 5.41
N VAL A 154 14.25 4.79 4.11
CA VAL A 154 15.54 4.34 3.56
C VAL A 154 16.66 5.30 3.97
N LEU A 155 16.43 6.61 3.85
CA LEU A 155 17.42 7.64 4.18
C LEU A 155 17.78 7.69 5.67
N THR A 156 16.84 7.38 6.56
CA THR A 156 17.09 7.34 8.02
C THR A 156 17.80 6.08 8.50
N ASP A 157 17.89 5.03 7.67
CA ASP A 157 18.53 3.75 8.03
C ASP A 157 19.39 3.21 6.86
N PRO A 158 20.45 3.96 6.46
CA PRO A 158 21.29 3.58 5.31
C PRO A 158 22.07 2.28 5.56
N ALA A 159 22.36 1.96 6.83
CA ALA A 159 23.03 0.72 7.20
C ALA A 159 22.19 -0.52 6.84
N ASN A 160 20.87 -0.45 7.01
CA ASN A 160 19.98 -1.52 6.62
C ASN A 160 19.96 -1.73 5.10
N MET A 161 19.93 -0.65 4.32
CA MET A 161 20.06 -0.73 2.86
C MET A 161 21.39 -1.38 2.45
N ALA A 162 22.52 -0.93 3.02
CA ALA A 162 23.83 -1.51 2.76
C ALA A 162 23.88 -3.01 3.07
N ARG A 163 23.33 -3.42 4.23
CA ARG A 163 23.23 -4.84 4.61
C ARG A 163 22.40 -5.65 3.62
N ARG A 164 21.32 -5.10 3.08
CA ARG A 164 20.48 -5.79 2.08
C ARG A 164 21.21 -5.98 0.76
N ILE A 165 21.91 -4.95 0.28
CA ILE A 165 22.74 -5.03 -0.92
C ILE A 165 23.81 -6.13 -0.73
N GLN A 166 24.52 -6.12 0.40
CA GLN A 166 25.52 -7.14 0.72
C GLN A 166 24.94 -8.56 0.74
N ASN A 167 23.76 -8.75 1.34
CA ASN A 167 23.07 -10.04 1.36
C ASN A 167 22.61 -10.47 -0.03
N GLY A 168 22.13 -9.54 -0.86
CA GLY A 168 21.76 -9.78 -2.26
C GLY A 168 22.95 -10.28 -3.08
N CYS A 169 24.09 -9.59 -3.01
CA CYS A 169 25.32 -10.02 -3.70
C CYS A 169 25.80 -11.41 -3.25
N ARG A 170 25.70 -11.72 -1.95
CA ARG A 170 26.05 -13.04 -1.42
C ARG A 170 25.14 -14.16 -1.94
N ASN A 171 23.86 -13.88 -2.15
CA ASN A 171 22.90 -14.88 -2.62
C ASN A 171 23.06 -15.15 -4.13
N VAL A 172 23.38 -14.12 -4.92
CA VAL A 172 23.73 -14.30 -6.35
C VAL A 172 24.97 -15.18 -6.50
N ASN A 173 25.99 -14.97 -5.65
CA ASN A 173 27.22 -15.77 -5.66
C ASN A 173 27.05 -17.19 -5.10
N LYS A 174 25.87 -17.56 -4.60
CA LYS A 174 25.53 -18.91 -4.11
C LYS A 174 24.63 -19.69 -5.08
N ALA A 175 24.19 -19.08 -6.17
CA ALA A 175 23.44 -19.79 -7.20
C ALA A 175 24.40 -20.70 -7.99
N PRO A 176 24.10 -22.01 -8.14
CA PRO A 176 24.92 -22.95 -8.93
C PRO A 176 24.88 -22.63 -10.43
#